data_AF-A0A671WKF3-F1
#
_entry.id   AF-A0A671WKF3-F1
#
_cell.length_a   1.000
_cell.length_b   1.000
_cell.length_c   1.000
_cell.angle_alpha   90.00
_cell.angle_beta   90.00
_cell.angle_gamma   90.00
#
_symmetry.space_group_name_H-M   'P 1'
#
loop_
_entity.id
_entity.type
_entity.pdbx_description
1 polymer ?
#
loop_
_entity_poly.entity_id
_entity_poly.type
_entity_poly.pdbx_seq_one_letter_code
_entity_poly.pdbx_strand_id
1 'polypeptide(L)'
;MDDNKMVAGKVKKPGKRGRKPAKIDLKAKLERSRQSARECRARKKLRYQYLEELVSSKERAICALREELEMVEGRCDAARTNHLHSAGGDVIFSFLSCSL
;
A
#
# COMPACT_ATOMS: atom_id res chain seq x y z
N MET A 1 -48.12 10.41 -16.55
CA MET A 1 -46.83 9.89 -17.03
C MET A 1 -46.52 8.62 -16.26
N ASP A 2 -46.92 7.51 -16.89
CA ASP A 2 -46.29 6.18 -16.92
C ASP A 2 -46.38 5.24 -15.72
N ASP A 3 -47.48 4.48 -15.77
CA ASP A 3 -47.62 3.09 -15.35
C ASP A 3 -46.45 2.21 -15.86
N ASN A 4 -45.57 1.76 -14.96
CA ASN A 4 -44.63 0.69 -15.28
C ASN A 4 -45.04 -0.62 -14.60
N LYS A 5 -45.82 -1.38 -15.37
CA LYS A 5 -46.22 -2.76 -15.19
C LYS A 5 -45.01 -3.69 -15.35
N MET A 6 -44.58 -4.35 -14.28
CA MET A 6 -43.70 -5.52 -14.39
C MET A 6 -44.31 -6.73 -13.68
N VAL A 7 -44.42 -7.80 -14.45
CA VAL A 7 -45.22 -9.00 -14.23
C VAL A 7 -44.41 -10.09 -13.51
N ALA A 8 -45.14 -10.81 -12.66
CA ALA A 8 -44.96 -12.17 -12.14
C ALA A 8 -43.63 -12.94 -12.35
N GLY A 9 -43.01 -13.30 -11.23
CA GLY A 9 -42.27 -14.56 -11.04
C GLY A 9 -42.65 -15.19 -9.69
N LYS A 10 -43.45 -16.26 -9.71
CA LYS A 10 -43.86 -17.04 -8.53
C LYS A 10 -42.75 -18.00 -8.12
N VAL A 11 -42.22 -17.88 -6.89
CA VAL A 11 -41.85 -19.03 -6.04
C VAL A 11 -42.26 -18.70 -4.61
N LYS A 12 -43.31 -19.35 -4.11
CA LYS A 12 -43.70 -19.31 -2.69
C LYS A 12 -42.99 -20.45 -1.95
N LYS A 13 -42.20 -20.13 -0.92
CA LYS A 13 -41.89 -21.04 0.20
C LYS A 13 -42.58 -20.49 1.47
N PRO A 14 -43.32 -21.30 2.23
CA PRO A 14 -43.99 -20.86 3.46
C PRO A 14 -43.02 -21.01 4.64
N GLY A 15 -42.73 -19.94 5.37
CA GLY A 15 -41.91 -20.04 6.57
C GLY A 15 -41.39 -18.70 7.09
N LYS A 16 -42.29 -17.93 7.72
CA LYS A 16 -41.97 -16.80 8.64
C LYS A 16 -40.86 -15.83 8.19
N ARG A 17 -40.94 -15.29 6.98
CA ARG A 17 -40.16 -14.11 6.56
C ARG A 17 -41.13 -13.00 6.19
N GLY A 18 -41.18 -11.94 7.01
CA GLY A 18 -41.97 -10.75 6.68
C GLY A 18 -43.17 -10.50 7.57
N ARG A 19 -43.10 -10.77 8.88
CA ARG A 19 -43.85 -9.88 9.78
C ARG A 19 -43.20 -8.50 9.61
N LYS A 20 -43.83 -7.62 8.81
CA LYS A 20 -43.54 -6.18 8.87
C LYS A 20 -43.56 -5.86 10.37
N PRO A 21 -42.46 -5.42 10.97
CA PRO A 21 -42.46 -5.12 12.39
C PRO A 21 -43.54 -4.06 12.59
N ALA A 22 -44.57 -4.43 13.35
CA ALA A 22 -45.71 -3.57 13.63
C ALA A 22 -45.14 -2.29 14.23
N LYS A 23 -45.28 -1.16 13.52
CA LYS A 23 -44.68 0.13 13.83
C LYS A 23 -43.24 -0.01 14.40
N ILE A 24 -42.23 -0.25 13.56
CA ILE A 24 -40.88 0.19 13.97
C ILE A 24 -41.00 1.67 14.29
N ASP A 25 -40.69 2.01 15.55
CA ASP A 25 -40.62 3.39 15.99
C ASP A 25 -39.66 4.14 15.04
N LEU A 26 -40.17 5.20 14.42
CA LEU A 26 -39.42 5.99 13.45
C LEU A 26 -38.09 6.46 14.05
N LYS A 27 -38.10 6.75 15.36
CA LYS A 27 -36.91 7.07 16.17
C LYS A 27 -35.87 5.95 16.15
N ALA A 28 -36.28 4.70 16.32
CA ALA A 28 -35.38 3.53 16.29
C ALA A 28 -34.84 3.23 14.88
N LYS A 29 -35.56 3.60 13.81
CA LYS A 29 -35.02 3.50 12.44
C LYS A 29 -33.98 4.59 12.17
N LEU A 30 -34.26 5.83 12.61
CA LEU A 30 -33.33 6.95 12.47
C LEU A 30 -32.04 6.73 13.25
N GLU A 31 -32.11 6.21 14.48
CA GLU A 31 -30.91 5.91 15.26
C GLU A 31 -30.04 4.81 14.63
N ARG A 32 -30.65 3.77 14.07
CA ARG A 32 -29.90 2.75 13.31
C ARG A 32 -29.21 3.33 12.07
N SER A 33 -29.88 4.23 11.35
CA SER A 33 -29.29 4.92 10.19
C SER A 33 -28.13 5.84 10.60
N ARG A 34 -28.29 6.57 11.72
CA ARG A 34 -27.23 7.41 12.28
C ARG A 34 -26.02 6.57 12.70
N GLN A 35 -26.27 5.45 13.37
CA GLN A 35 -25.22 4.54 13.82
C GLN A 35 -24.47 3.92 12.64
N SER A 36 -25.18 3.41 11.63
CA SER A 36 -24.55 2.84 10.43
C SER A 36 -23.73 3.87 9.65
N ALA A 37 -24.17 5.13 9.60
CA ALA A 37 -23.41 6.23 9.01
C ALA A 37 -22.13 6.53 9.81
N ARG A 38 -22.19 6.57 11.15
CA ARG A 38 -21.01 6.74 12.00
C ARG A 38 -20.00 5.61 11.78
N GLU A 39 -20.46 4.37 11.81
CA GLU A 39 -19.61 3.21 11.59
C GLU A 39 -19.02 3.19 10.18
N CYS A 40 -19.76 3.62 9.16
CA CYS A 40 -19.23 3.73 7.80
C CYS A 40 -18.04 4.69 7.74
N ARG A 41 -18.16 5.86 8.40
CA ARG A 41 -17.06 6.83 8.50
C ARG A 41 -15.87 6.26 9.27
N ALA A 42 -16.12 5.59 10.40
CA ALA A 42 -15.07 4.95 11.21
C ALA A 42 -14.34 3.85 10.42
N ARG A 43 -15.09 2.99 9.72
CA ARG A 43 -14.55 1.94 8.85
C ARG A 43 -13.68 2.51 7.73
N LYS A 44 -14.14 3.59 7.07
CA LYS A 44 -13.37 4.26 6.02
C LYS A 44 -12.07 4.87 6.56
N LYS A 45 -12.12 5.50 7.75
CA LYS A 45 -10.92 6.03 8.41
C LYS A 45 -9.91 4.93 8.71
N LEU A 46 -10.34 3.86 9.39
CA LEU A 46 -9.47 2.73 9.72
C LEU A 46 -8.85 2.09 8.48
N ARG A 47 -9.64 1.94 7.40
CA ARG A 47 -9.16 1.38 6.15
C ARG A 47 -8.03 2.21 5.53
N TYR A 48 -8.17 3.53 5.50
CA TYR A 48 -7.11 4.37 4.94
C TYR A 48 -5.89 4.46 5.85
N GLN A 49 -6.08 4.50 7.16
CA GLN A 49 -4.96 4.43 8.11
C GLN A 49 -4.10 3.18 7.90
N TYR A 50 -4.74 2.01 7.77
CA TYR A 50 -4.03 0.76 7.47
C TYR A 50 -3.29 0.83 6.12
N LEU A 51 -3.92 1.38 5.09
CA LEU A 51 -3.29 1.53 3.77
C LEU A 51 -2.09 2.50 3.82
N GLU A 52 -2.20 3.60 4.54
CA GLU A 52 -1.10 4.55 4.76
C GLU A 52 0.05 3.89 5.52
N GLU A 53 -0.23 3.14 6.58
CA GLU A 53 0.78 2.38 7.33
C GLU A 53 1.50 1.36 6.44
N LEU A 54 0.77 0.63 5.60
CA LEU A 54 1.36 -0.31 4.65
C LEU A 54 2.26 0.37 3.63
N VAL A 55 1.81 1.49 3.05
CA VAL A 55 2.60 2.25 2.06
C VAL A 55 3.86 2.80 2.72
N SER A 56 3.73 3.47 3.87
CA SER A 56 4.85 4.02 4.62
C SER A 56 5.87 2.94 5.04
N SER A 57 5.40 1.76 5.44
CA SER A 57 6.31 0.65 5.77
C SER A 57 7.09 0.17 4.55
N LYS A 58 6.46 0.10 3.37
CA LYS A 58 7.11 -0.32 2.14
C LYS A 58 8.11 0.72 1.65
N GLU A 59 7.75 1.99 1.69
CA GLU A 59 8.64 3.10 1.30
C GLU A 59 9.91 3.10 2.15
N ARG A 60 9.79 2.95 3.48
CA ARG A 60 10.94 2.83 4.37
C ARG A 60 11.84 1.64 4.04
N ALA A 61 11.26 0.47 3.76
CA ALA A 61 12.03 -0.70 3.35
C ALA A 61 12.75 -0.49 2.01
N ILE A 62 12.10 0.16 1.04
CA ILE A 62 12.71 0.49 -0.25
C ILE A 62 13.88 1.46 -0.06
N CYS A 63 13.73 2.49 0.77
CA CYS A 63 14.81 3.43 1.06
C CYS A 63 16.02 2.71 1.66
N ALA A 64 15.81 1.88 2.69
CA ALA A 64 16.89 1.11 3.31
C ALA A 64 17.63 0.21 2.30
N LEU A 65 16.89 -0.52 1.48
CA LEU A 65 17.49 -1.40 0.45
C LEU A 65 18.25 -0.61 -0.62
N ARG A 66 17.78 0.60 -0.97
CA ARG A 66 18.49 1.48 -1.92
C ARG A 66 19.79 1.99 -1.33
N GLU A 67 19.80 2.41 -0.08
CA GLU A 67 21.02 2.84 0.64
C GLU A 67 22.03 1.69 0.75
N GLU A 68 21.57 0.49 1.08
CA GLU A 68 22.42 -0.71 1.10
C GLU A 68 23.07 -0.98 -0.26
N LEU A 69 22.30 -0.85 -1.34
CA LEU A 69 22.79 -1.06 -2.69
C LEU A 69 23.80 0.01 -3.12
N GLU A 70 23.51 1.29 -2.84
CA GLU A 70 24.42 2.40 -3.12
C GLU A 70 25.74 2.26 -2.35
N MET A 71 25.71 1.81 -1.09
CA MET A 71 26.94 1.52 -0.34
C MET A 71 27.77 0.41 -0.98
N VAL A 72 27.12 -0.63 -1.51
CA VAL A 72 27.83 -1.75 -2.17
C VAL A 72 28.42 -1.30 -3.50
N GLU A 73 27.66 -0.56 -4.32
CA GLU A 73 28.14 -0.01 -5.58
C GLU A 73 29.30 0.96 -5.36
N GLY A 74 29.17 1.90 -4.42
CA GLY A 74 30.23 2.85 -4.07
C GLY A 74 31.50 2.17 -3.56
N ARG A 75 31.37 1.06 -2.80
CA ARG A 75 32.54 0.25 -2.39
C ARG A 75 33.19 -0.46 -3.58
N CYS A 76 32.41 -0.94 -4.55
CA CYS A 76 32.92 -1.57 -5.76
C CYS A 76 33.63 -0.55 -6.68
N ASP A 77 33.07 0.65 -6.83
CA ASP A 77 33.67 1.72 -7.62
C ASP A 77 34.92 2.31 -6.94
N ALA A 78 34.91 2.44 -5.61
CA ALA A 78 36.12 2.77 -4.85
C ALA A 78 37.20 1.70 -5.02
N ALA A 79 36.85 0.41 -4.94
CA ALA A 79 37.82 -0.67 -5.19
C ALA A 79 38.38 -0.63 -6.62
N ARG A 80 37.55 -0.32 -7.61
CA ARG A 80 37.94 -0.19 -9.03
C ARG A 80 38.86 1.02 -9.27
N THR A 81 38.57 2.17 -8.67
CA THR A 81 39.40 3.38 -8.79
C THR A 81 40.72 3.26 -8.04
N ASN A 82 40.74 2.57 -6.90
CA ASN A 82 41.97 2.27 -6.15
C ASN A 82 42.88 1.28 -6.90
N HIS A 83 42.31 0.29 -7.61
CA HIS A 83 43.09 -0.61 -8.47
C HIS A 83 43.76 0.13 -9.64
N LEU A 84 43.10 1.14 -10.23
CA LEU A 84 43.71 1.98 -11.28
C LEU A 84 44.90 2.81 -10.75
N HIS A 85 44.82 3.33 -9.52
CA HIS A 85 45.93 4.08 -8.91
C HIS A 85 47.13 3.19 -8.56
N SER A 86 46.90 1.94 -8.11
CA SER A 86 47.99 0.99 -7.87
C SER A 86 48.69 0.60 -9.17
N ALA A 87 47.93 0.27 -10.22
CA ALA A 87 48.49 -0.08 -11.52
C ALA A 87 49.21 1.12 -12.21
N GLY A 88 48.78 2.36 -11.96
CA GLY A 88 49.46 3.56 -12.48
C GLY A 88 50.75 3.91 -11.73
N GLY A 89 50.82 3.64 -10.42
CA GLY A 89 52.01 3.89 -9.59
C GLY A 89 53.17 2.93 -9.91
N ASP A 90 52.86 1.66 -10.15
CA ASP A 90 53.85 0.63 -10.46
C ASP A 90 54.55 0.88 -11.82
N VAL A 91 53.82 1.36 -12.83
CA VAL A 91 54.38 1.65 -14.17
C VAL A 91 55.28 2.89 -14.16
N ILE A 92 54.93 3.92 -13.38
CA ILE A 92 55.75 5.14 -13.24
C ILE A 92 57.04 4.83 -12.46
N PHE A 93 56.97 4.02 -11.40
CA PHE A 93 58.15 3.63 -10.62
C PHE A 93 59.12 2.75 -11.42
N SER A 94 58.61 1.82 -12.24
CA SER A 94 59.44 1.03 -13.16
C SER A 94 60.11 1.85 -14.26
N PHE A 95 59.46 2.88 -14.81
CA PHE A 95 60.08 3.76 -15.81
C PHE A 95 61.22 4.61 -15.23
N LEU A 96 61.06 5.08 -13.99
CA LEU A 96 62.06 5.92 -13.33
C LEU A 96 63.29 5.11 -12.86
N SER A 97 63.12 3.85 -12.48
CA SER A 97 64.22 2.97 -12.06
C SER A 97 65.08 2.45 -13.21
N CYS A 98 64.62 2.53 -14.46
CA CYS A 98 65.38 2.07 -15.64
C CYS A 98 66.19 3.20 -16.32
N SER A 99 66.08 4.44 -15.82
CA SER A 99 66.76 5.63 -16.37
C SER A 99 67.89 6.18 -15.48
N LEU A 100 68.22 5.48 -14.38
CA LEU A 100 69.34 5.78 -13.48
C LEU A 100 70.33 4.61 -13.48
#